data_AF-A0A1G8XDH7-F1
#
_entry.id   AF-A0A1G8XDH7-F1
#
_cell.length_a   1.000
_cell.length_b   1.000
_cell.length_c   1.000
_cell.angle_alpha   90.00
_cell.angle_beta   90.00
_cell.angle_gamma   90.00
#
_symmetry.space_group_name_H-M   'P 1'
#
loop_
_entity.id
_entity.type
_entity.pdbx_description
1 polymer ?
#
loop_
_entity_poly.entity_id
_entity_poly.type
_entity_poly.pdbx_seq_one_letter_code
_entity_poly.pdbx_strand_id
1 'polypeptide(L)'
;MRDVDTVRELVGRSDPGKDTESGSERPSAADLIARAELREHAGSEVPWPDSPARRGGKQRRLVVVAASILAAALLGSVPLLSGTTAVSEQSPPEVGPVREATELGTDVSGQAATNELLNRADGLQTAPYETAEGEFGYIRTHEWSGSLCSSEVEHCAHYPRQREAWLREPAVGTTRTVPQPPEFGSTADRNFWKRQSGWTGHRRTSEKRIGPNSVHLARCVPERAERVAECLNVRGNDSRDVFRSAVSLFKHELLPRDVRAELLRVLARTPGVRFRGESEVRGHQVFAVGLTSSASVGEVFEVLLFDSATGVLRSFESLNLGRGELTGYVVFEEYGRTNTRG
;
A
#
# COMPACT_ATOMS: atom_id res chain seq x y z
N MET A 1 -33.01 43.82 -40.31
CA MET A 1 -32.60 44.49 -39.06
C MET A 1 -33.60 44.12 -37.99
N ARG A 2 -33.21 43.20 -37.10
CA ARG A 2 -33.95 42.78 -35.91
C ARG A 2 -33.00 42.96 -34.73
N ASP A 3 -33.56 43.49 -33.65
CA ASP A 3 -32.91 44.12 -32.52
C ASP A 3 -31.88 43.24 -31.80
N VAL A 4 -30.75 43.85 -31.48
CA VAL A 4 -29.63 43.27 -30.72
C VAL A 4 -29.97 43.14 -29.22
N ASP A 5 -31.07 43.76 -28.79
CA ASP A 5 -31.48 43.79 -27.38
C ASP A 5 -32.24 42.54 -26.92
N THR A 6 -32.74 41.69 -27.83
CA THR A 6 -33.43 40.44 -27.45
C THR A 6 -32.46 39.26 -27.20
N VAL A 7 -31.17 39.39 -27.49
CA VAL A 7 -30.15 38.35 -27.19
C VAL A 7 -29.48 38.59 -25.82
N ARG A 8 -29.65 39.76 -25.21
CA ARG A 8 -29.03 40.11 -23.92
C ARG A 8 -29.78 39.66 -22.68
N GLU A 9 -30.98 39.07 -22.82
CA GLU A 9 -31.80 38.61 -21.69
C GLU A 9 -31.76 37.08 -21.46
N LEU A 10 -31.07 36.32 -22.33
CA LEU A 10 -31.02 34.84 -22.27
C LEU A 10 -29.66 34.26 -21.82
N VAL A 11 -28.70 35.10 -21.45
CA VAL A 11 -27.41 34.69 -20.85
C VAL A 11 -27.10 35.59 -19.65
N GLY A 12 -27.98 35.53 -18.66
CA GLY A 12 -27.72 36.05 -17.32
C GLY A 12 -27.02 34.99 -16.48
N ARG A 13 -25.86 35.35 -15.92
CA ARG A 13 -24.96 34.60 -15.01
C ARG A 13 -23.96 33.65 -15.67
N SER A 14 -22.96 34.23 -16.35
CA SER A 14 -21.62 33.65 -16.43
C SER A 14 -20.65 34.80 -16.71
N ASP A 15 -20.25 35.48 -15.63
CA ASP A 15 -19.10 36.37 -15.62
C ASP A 15 -17.91 35.57 -15.05
N PRO A 16 -16.96 35.07 -15.87
CA PRO A 16 -15.78 34.39 -15.38
C PRO A 16 -14.69 35.44 -15.11
N GLY A 17 -14.94 36.31 -14.14
CA GLY A 17 -14.10 37.46 -13.90
C GLY A 17 -14.25 38.02 -12.49
N LYS A 18 -13.55 37.39 -11.55
CA LYS A 18 -13.31 37.77 -10.14
C LYS A 18 -14.16 37.07 -9.09
N ASP A 19 -13.48 36.15 -8.41
CA ASP A 19 -13.41 35.98 -6.96
C ASP A 19 -13.39 34.49 -6.61
N THR A 20 -12.22 33.88 -6.80
CA THR A 20 -11.77 32.79 -5.95
C THR A 20 -10.42 33.19 -5.39
N GLU A 21 -10.46 33.62 -4.12
CA GLU A 21 -9.30 33.56 -3.24
C GLU A 21 -8.59 32.23 -3.46
N SER A 22 -7.31 32.32 -3.82
CA SER A 22 -6.41 31.18 -3.81
C SER A 22 -6.26 30.68 -2.37
N GLY A 23 -7.18 29.81 -1.95
CA GLY A 23 -6.91 28.86 -0.90
C GLY A 23 -5.75 28.00 -1.37
N SER A 24 -4.62 28.12 -0.68
CA SER A 24 -3.45 27.28 -0.86
C SER A 24 -3.88 25.81 -0.75
N GLU A 25 -4.14 25.18 -1.88
CA GLU A 25 -4.35 23.74 -1.99
C GLU A 25 -3.11 23.08 -1.41
N ARG A 26 -3.29 22.40 -0.26
CA ARG A 26 -2.18 21.69 0.39
C ARG A 26 -1.71 20.64 -0.62
N PRO A 27 -0.40 20.58 -0.95
CA PRO A 27 0.06 19.64 -1.96
C PRO A 27 -0.20 18.20 -1.49
N SER A 28 -0.56 17.32 -2.42
CA SER A 28 -0.73 15.89 -2.14
C SER A 28 0.57 15.31 -1.56
N ALA A 29 0.48 14.24 -0.77
CA ALA A 29 1.68 13.57 -0.23
C ALA A 29 2.65 13.13 -1.32
N ALA A 30 2.13 12.70 -2.47
CA ALA A 30 2.92 12.37 -3.65
C ALA A 30 3.67 13.59 -4.19
N ASP A 31 3.03 14.77 -4.25
CA ASP A 31 3.69 16.01 -4.64
C ASP A 31 4.73 16.49 -3.61
N LEU A 32 4.47 16.32 -2.32
CA LEU A 32 5.43 16.68 -1.27
C LEU A 32 6.68 15.80 -1.31
N ILE A 33 6.50 14.50 -1.52
CA ILE A 33 7.60 13.53 -1.68
C ILE A 33 8.38 13.80 -2.96
N ALA A 34 7.68 13.95 -4.10
CA ALA A 34 8.31 14.27 -5.38
C ALA A 34 9.10 15.60 -5.33
N ARG A 35 8.57 16.63 -4.65
CA ARG A 35 9.26 17.92 -4.48
C ARG A 35 10.43 17.85 -3.51
N ALA A 36 10.37 17.03 -2.46
CA ALA A 36 11.48 16.82 -1.54
C ALA A 36 12.65 16.12 -2.26
N GLU A 37 12.35 15.09 -3.05
CA GLU A 37 13.36 14.32 -3.78
C GLU A 37 13.94 15.11 -4.97
N LEU A 38 13.16 15.97 -5.64
CA LEU A 38 13.67 16.90 -6.66
C LEU A 38 14.67 17.92 -6.08
N ARG A 39 14.49 18.37 -4.84
CA ARG A 39 15.40 19.32 -4.19
C ARG A 39 16.74 18.68 -3.80
N GLU A 40 16.73 17.41 -3.44
CA GLU A 40 17.98 16.64 -3.23
C GLU A 40 18.76 16.47 -4.55
N HIS A 41 18.07 16.33 -5.68
CA HIS A 41 18.71 16.19 -6.99
C HIS A 41 19.12 17.54 -7.63
N ALA A 42 18.41 18.64 -7.32
CA ALA A 42 18.71 19.98 -7.83
C ALA A 42 19.76 20.76 -7.00
N GLY A 43 20.18 20.22 -5.85
CA GLY A 43 21.16 20.83 -4.95
C GLY A 43 22.63 20.65 -5.33
N SER A 44 22.93 20.13 -6.52
CA SER A 44 24.33 19.99 -6.98
C SER A 44 24.46 20.35 -8.46
N GLU A 45 24.80 21.61 -8.73
CA GLU A 45 25.55 22.08 -9.90
C GLU A 45 25.84 23.59 -9.72
N VAL A 46 27.01 24.20 -9.97
CA VAL A 46 28.07 24.08 -11.01
C VAL A 46 29.33 24.93 -10.53
N PRO A 47 30.48 25.18 -11.24
CA PRO A 47 30.97 24.75 -12.59
C PRO A 47 32.51 24.47 -12.86
N TRP A 48 32.81 23.43 -13.67
CA TRP A 48 33.79 23.24 -14.81
C TRP A 48 35.32 23.57 -14.68
N PRO A 49 36.22 23.19 -15.65
CA PRO A 49 36.27 22.09 -16.66
C PRO A 49 37.60 21.27 -16.65
N ASP A 50 37.64 20.08 -17.29
CA ASP A 50 38.59 19.77 -18.38
C ASP A 50 38.55 18.29 -18.82
N SER A 51 38.48 18.11 -20.15
CA SER A 51 38.64 16.87 -20.93
C SER A 51 40.09 16.84 -21.51
N PRO A 52 40.69 15.72 -22.00
CA PRO A 52 40.07 14.88 -23.05
C PRO A 52 40.53 13.40 -23.25
N ALA A 53 39.74 12.72 -24.12
CA ALA A 53 40.17 11.88 -25.27
C ALA A 53 40.03 10.33 -25.24
N ARG A 54 39.31 9.85 -26.29
CA ARG A 54 39.56 8.66 -27.18
C ARG A 54 39.29 7.26 -26.59
N ARG A 55 38.68 6.25 -27.25
CA ARG A 55 38.41 5.79 -28.65
C ARG A 55 37.09 4.97 -28.58
N GLY A 56 36.19 4.91 -29.55
CA GLY A 56 36.35 4.32 -30.88
C GLY A 56 35.91 2.84 -30.89
N GLY A 57 34.70 2.54 -31.36
CA GLY A 57 34.23 1.17 -31.56
C GLY A 57 32.79 1.06 -32.07
N LYS A 58 32.63 0.87 -33.39
CA LYS A 58 31.35 0.52 -34.05
C LYS A 58 30.93 -0.89 -33.61
N GLN A 59 29.72 -1.05 -33.06
CA GLN A 59 29.02 -2.33 -33.08
C GLN A 59 27.54 -2.18 -33.44
N ARG A 60 27.08 -3.24 -34.10
CA ARG A 60 25.94 -3.33 -35.00
C ARG A 60 24.60 -3.24 -34.26
N ARG A 61 23.63 -2.58 -34.91
CA ARG A 61 22.22 -2.56 -34.50
C ARG A 61 21.63 -3.97 -34.53
N LEU A 62 21.21 -4.46 -33.37
CA LEU A 62 20.26 -5.55 -33.21
C LEU A 62 18.98 -4.92 -32.64
N VAL A 63 17.92 -4.93 -33.44
CA VAL A 63 16.57 -4.58 -32.98
C VAL A 63 16.07 -5.76 -32.16
N VAL A 64 16.11 -5.62 -30.83
CA VAL A 64 15.46 -6.54 -29.91
C VAL A 64 14.03 -6.04 -29.74
N VAL A 65 13.06 -6.81 -30.22
CA VAL A 65 11.65 -6.66 -29.88
C VAL A 65 11.51 -7.02 -28.40
N ALA A 66 11.36 -6.02 -27.55
CA ALA A 66 11.16 -6.20 -26.12
C ALA A 66 9.70 -6.63 -25.87
N ALA A 67 9.48 -7.92 -25.66
CA ALA A 67 8.26 -8.41 -25.04
C ALA A 67 8.35 -8.13 -23.52
N SER A 68 7.60 -7.15 -23.05
CA SER A 68 7.46 -6.81 -21.63
C SER A 68 6.66 -7.90 -20.91
N ILE A 69 7.35 -8.92 -20.39
CA ILE A 69 6.78 -9.86 -19.44
C ILE A 69 6.67 -9.13 -18.09
N LEU A 70 5.43 -8.80 -17.69
CA LEU A 70 5.08 -8.36 -16.35
C LEU A 70 5.46 -9.46 -15.36
N ALA A 71 6.63 -9.31 -14.73
CA ALA A 71 7.04 -10.13 -13.60
C ALA A 71 6.20 -9.73 -12.38
N ALA A 72 5.11 -10.45 -12.15
CA ALA A 72 4.35 -10.41 -10.90
C ALA A 72 5.22 -10.99 -9.77
N ALA A 73 5.99 -10.13 -9.11
CA ALA A 73 6.82 -10.51 -7.96
C ALA A 73 5.98 -10.54 -6.68
N LEU A 74 5.49 -11.74 -6.37
CA LEU A 74 5.40 -12.35 -5.04
C LEU A 74 4.93 -11.44 -3.89
N LEU A 75 3.64 -11.12 -3.90
CA LEU A 75 2.81 -11.23 -2.70
C LEU A 75 2.09 -12.57 -2.83
N GLY A 76 2.25 -13.45 -1.83
CA GLY A 76 1.82 -14.85 -1.85
C GLY A 76 0.32 -15.05 -2.08
N SER A 77 -0.09 -14.99 -3.34
CA SER A 77 -1.05 -15.87 -3.99
C SER A 77 -0.74 -15.80 -5.48
N VAL A 78 -0.05 -16.81 -6.01
CA VAL A 78 -0.04 -17.06 -7.46
C VAL A 78 -1.44 -17.57 -7.80
N PRO A 79 -2.31 -16.85 -8.53
CA PRO A 79 -3.34 -17.54 -9.27
C PRO A 79 -2.59 -18.32 -10.35
N LEU A 80 -2.54 -19.64 -10.23
CA LEU A 80 -2.44 -20.46 -11.42
C LEU A 80 -3.66 -20.08 -12.27
N LEU A 81 -3.43 -19.24 -13.29
CA LEU A 81 -4.31 -19.07 -14.43
C LEU A 81 -4.28 -20.39 -15.22
N SER A 82 -4.90 -21.42 -14.66
CA SER A 82 -5.33 -22.59 -15.42
C SER A 82 -6.74 -22.29 -15.88
N GLY A 83 -6.87 -21.94 -17.16
CA GLY A 83 -8.17 -21.71 -17.78
C GLY A 83 -9.01 -22.99 -17.84
N THR A 84 -10.27 -22.87 -17.46
CA THR A 84 -11.41 -23.44 -18.18
C THR A 84 -12.63 -22.55 -17.93
N THR A 85 -13.28 -22.19 -19.02
CA THR A 85 -14.49 -21.37 -19.13
C THR A 85 -15.75 -22.22 -18.96
N ALA A 86 -16.74 -21.73 -18.20
CA ALA A 86 -18.18 -22.00 -18.38
C ALA A 86 -19.03 -21.09 -17.47
N VAL A 87 -20.24 -20.78 -17.94
CA VAL A 87 -21.15 -19.66 -17.57
C VAL A 87 -22.22 -20.07 -16.54
N SER A 88 -22.60 -19.20 -15.58
CA SER A 88 -23.95 -18.58 -15.46
C SER A 88 -24.21 -17.83 -14.12
N GLU A 89 -24.90 -16.69 -14.26
CA GLU A 89 -25.78 -15.94 -13.34
C GLU A 89 -25.32 -15.56 -11.91
N GLN A 90 -24.99 -14.26 -11.69
CA GLN A 90 -25.79 -13.31 -10.89
C GLN A 90 -25.03 -11.99 -10.60
N SER A 91 -25.70 -10.88 -10.97
CA SER A 91 -25.50 -9.47 -10.60
C SER A 91 -24.25 -8.71 -11.14
N PRO A 92 -24.44 -7.54 -11.78
CA PRO A 92 -23.32 -6.69 -12.21
C PRO A 92 -22.53 -6.16 -11.00
N PRO A 93 -21.21 -5.94 -11.12
CA PRO A 93 -20.40 -5.43 -10.02
C PRO A 93 -20.90 -4.04 -9.59
N GLU A 94 -21.25 -3.93 -8.30
CA GLU A 94 -21.46 -2.64 -7.64
C GLU A 94 -20.13 -1.89 -7.54
N VAL A 95 -20.20 -0.58 -7.76
CA VAL A 95 -19.06 0.34 -7.86
C VAL A 95 -18.62 0.72 -6.45
N GLY A 96 -17.37 0.44 -6.09
CA GLY A 96 -16.70 1.03 -4.93
C GLY A 96 -15.57 1.95 -5.40
N PRO A 97 -15.31 3.09 -4.74
CA PRO A 97 -14.16 3.92 -5.06
C PRO A 97 -12.87 3.15 -4.78
N VAL A 98 -11.89 3.24 -5.69
CA VAL A 98 -10.52 2.81 -5.41
C VAL A 98 -10.01 3.65 -4.23
N ARG A 99 -9.41 3.00 -3.24
CA ARG A 99 -8.78 3.70 -2.11
C ARG A 99 -7.72 4.67 -2.61
N GLU A 100 -7.81 5.93 -2.19
CA GLU A 100 -6.78 6.93 -2.38
C GLU A 100 -5.62 6.73 -1.38
N ALA A 101 -4.42 7.16 -1.77
CA ALA A 101 -3.26 7.09 -0.90
C ALA A 101 -3.46 7.98 0.33
N THR A 102 -2.97 7.52 1.49
CA THR A 102 -3.06 8.32 2.72
C THR A 102 -2.19 9.56 2.58
N GLU A 103 -2.76 10.74 2.84
CA GLU A 103 -1.97 11.96 2.90
C GLU A 103 -1.01 11.94 4.09
N LEU A 104 0.25 12.29 3.84
CA LEU A 104 1.35 12.26 4.80
C LEU A 104 1.83 13.67 5.08
N GLY A 105 2.18 13.93 6.34
CA GLY A 105 2.60 15.26 6.79
C GLY A 105 4.10 15.50 6.60
N THR A 106 4.89 15.20 7.64
CA THR A 106 6.31 15.58 7.74
C THR A 106 7.23 14.45 7.31
N ASP A 107 8.14 14.71 6.38
CA ASP A 107 9.20 13.76 6.03
C ASP A 107 10.47 14.02 6.86
N VAL A 108 10.79 13.10 7.77
CA VAL A 108 12.00 13.12 8.59
C VAL A 108 12.82 11.87 8.27
N SER A 109 14.13 12.06 8.05
CA SER A 109 15.07 11.00 7.67
C SER A 109 16.28 10.94 8.61
N GLY A 110 17.13 9.92 8.41
CA GLY A 110 18.38 9.76 9.15
C GLY A 110 18.18 9.62 10.66
N GLN A 111 19.09 10.23 11.44
CA GLN A 111 19.07 10.11 12.90
C GLN A 111 17.78 10.64 13.54
N ALA A 112 17.17 11.67 12.95
CA ALA A 112 15.92 12.22 13.45
C ALA A 112 14.76 11.22 13.29
N ALA A 113 14.68 10.51 12.16
CA ALA A 113 13.70 9.44 11.95
C ALA A 113 13.92 8.29 12.93
N THR A 114 15.19 7.90 13.16
CA THR A 114 15.54 6.88 14.15
C THR A 114 15.05 7.30 15.54
N ASN A 115 15.34 8.53 15.96
CA ASN A 115 14.93 9.04 17.28
C ASN A 115 13.41 9.08 17.44
N GLU A 116 12.67 9.52 16.42
CA GLU A 116 11.21 9.49 16.42
C GLU A 116 10.67 8.08 16.66
N LEU A 117 11.14 7.10 15.89
CA LEU A 117 10.68 5.72 16.01
C LEU A 117 11.05 5.09 17.36
N LEU A 118 12.23 5.41 17.91
CA LEU A 118 12.64 4.97 19.24
C LEU A 118 11.75 5.59 20.33
N ASN A 119 11.48 6.89 20.26
CA ASN A 119 10.59 7.57 21.20
C ASN A 119 9.17 6.99 21.17
N ARG A 120 8.64 6.68 19.98
CA ARG A 120 7.33 6.02 19.84
C ARG A 120 7.34 4.60 20.40
N ALA A 121 8.40 3.84 20.15
CA ALA A 121 8.57 2.49 20.70
C ALA A 121 8.52 2.49 22.24
N ASP A 122 9.14 3.48 22.88
CA ASP A 122 9.18 3.60 24.34
C ASP A 122 7.85 4.10 24.93
N GLY A 123 7.05 4.83 24.14
CA GLY A 123 5.77 5.41 24.55
C GLY A 123 4.53 4.55 24.25
N LEU A 124 4.68 3.33 23.70
CA LEU A 124 3.52 2.53 23.30
C LEU A 124 2.64 2.13 24.49
N GLN A 125 1.33 2.17 24.26
CA GLN A 125 0.30 1.69 25.17
C GLN A 125 -0.10 0.24 24.83
N THR A 126 -0.71 -0.42 25.81
CA THR A 126 -1.33 -1.74 25.61
C THR A 126 -2.49 -1.61 24.61
N ALA A 127 -2.51 -2.48 23.60
CA ALA A 127 -3.60 -2.48 22.63
C ALA A 127 -4.86 -3.10 23.25
N PRO A 128 -6.07 -2.68 22.84
CA PRO A 128 -7.31 -3.19 23.42
C PRO A 128 -7.41 -4.73 23.43
N TYR A 129 -6.96 -5.40 22.37
CA TYR A 129 -7.01 -6.87 22.26
C TYR A 129 -6.12 -7.62 23.25
N GLU A 130 -5.11 -6.96 23.85
CA GLU A 130 -4.22 -7.60 24.84
C GLU A 130 -4.93 -7.81 26.18
N THR A 131 -5.98 -7.02 26.44
CA THR A 131 -6.80 -7.10 27.67
C THR A 131 -8.21 -7.60 27.42
N ALA A 132 -8.61 -7.74 26.16
CA ALA A 132 -9.91 -8.26 25.78
C ALA A 132 -10.04 -9.74 26.18
N GLU A 133 -11.27 -10.17 26.45
CA GLU A 133 -11.60 -11.58 26.64
C GLU A 133 -12.00 -12.22 25.31
N GLY A 134 -11.76 -13.53 25.17
CA GLY A 134 -12.23 -14.31 24.03
C GLY A 134 -11.33 -15.51 23.75
N GLU A 135 -11.94 -16.64 23.34
CA GLU A 135 -11.19 -17.85 23.00
C GLU A 135 -10.22 -17.63 21.83
N PHE A 136 -10.65 -16.90 20.80
CA PHE A 136 -9.89 -16.68 19.59
C PHE A 136 -9.41 -15.24 19.48
N GLY A 137 -8.15 -15.04 19.09
CA GLY A 137 -7.73 -13.78 18.48
C GLY A 137 -8.40 -13.60 17.12
N TYR A 138 -8.82 -12.38 16.79
CA TYR A 138 -9.49 -12.07 15.53
C TYR A 138 -8.79 -10.91 14.82
N ILE A 139 -8.51 -11.10 13.53
CA ILE A 139 -7.96 -10.09 12.64
C ILE A 139 -8.81 -10.05 11.38
N ARG A 140 -9.30 -8.87 11.01
CA ARG A 140 -9.99 -8.63 9.74
C ARG A 140 -9.23 -7.61 8.92
N THR A 141 -8.89 -7.98 7.68
CA THR A 141 -8.24 -7.10 6.73
C THR A 141 -9.04 -6.95 5.44
N HIS A 142 -8.94 -5.78 4.85
CA HIS A 142 -9.38 -5.49 3.49
C HIS A 142 -8.12 -5.20 2.66
N GLU A 143 -7.88 -5.96 1.60
CA GLU A 143 -6.63 -5.88 0.85
C GLU A 143 -6.79 -6.14 -0.64
N TRP A 144 -5.94 -5.50 -1.43
CA TRP A 144 -5.66 -5.93 -2.80
C TRP A 144 -4.19 -5.73 -3.12
N SER A 145 -3.70 -6.52 -4.06
CA SER A 145 -2.35 -6.41 -4.59
C SER A 145 -2.39 -6.67 -6.09
N GLY A 146 -2.09 -5.65 -6.89
CA GLY A 146 -2.12 -5.72 -8.34
C GLY A 146 -3.48 -5.44 -8.98
N SER A 147 -3.42 -4.92 -10.19
CA SER A 147 -4.57 -4.50 -10.99
C SER A 147 -4.61 -5.29 -12.28
N LEU A 148 -5.80 -5.56 -12.78
CA LEU A 148 -5.98 -5.98 -14.16
C LEU A 148 -6.15 -4.71 -15.00
N CYS A 149 -5.16 -4.40 -15.82
CA CYS A 149 -5.23 -3.26 -16.73
C CYS A 149 -5.27 -3.74 -18.18
N SER A 150 -5.94 -2.98 -19.05
CA SER A 150 -5.85 -3.18 -20.50
C SER A 150 -4.40 -3.04 -20.98
N SER A 151 -4.07 -3.55 -22.17
CA SER A 151 -2.70 -3.63 -22.71
C SER A 151 -1.97 -2.28 -22.83
N GLU A 152 -2.69 -1.16 -22.70
CA GLU A 152 -2.14 0.20 -22.72
C GLU A 152 -2.26 0.92 -21.36
N VAL A 153 -2.63 0.21 -20.29
CA VAL A 153 -2.88 0.74 -18.93
C VAL A 153 -4.00 1.80 -18.88
N GLU A 154 -4.75 1.98 -19.96
CA GLU A 154 -5.81 2.99 -20.05
C GLU A 154 -6.96 2.71 -19.08
N HIS A 155 -7.25 1.42 -18.83
CA HIS A 155 -8.37 1.01 -17.98
C HIS A 155 -7.98 -0.09 -17.01
N CYS A 156 -8.06 0.20 -15.71
CA CYS A 156 -7.69 -0.74 -14.65
C CYS A 156 -8.88 -1.16 -13.78
N ALA A 157 -8.86 -2.41 -13.35
CA ALA A 157 -9.78 -2.98 -12.36
C ALA A 157 -8.97 -3.59 -11.21
N HIS A 158 -9.37 -3.28 -9.98
CA HIS A 158 -8.73 -3.76 -8.76
C HIS A 158 -9.62 -4.80 -8.10
N TYR A 159 -9.01 -5.83 -7.52
CA TYR A 159 -9.74 -7.01 -7.03
C TYR A 159 -9.50 -7.19 -5.52
N PRO A 160 -10.21 -6.41 -4.70
CA PRO A 160 -10.09 -6.53 -3.26
C PRO A 160 -10.57 -7.86 -2.74
N ARG A 161 -10.07 -8.18 -1.55
CA ARG A 161 -10.42 -9.35 -0.78
C ARG A 161 -10.56 -8.92 0.67
N GLN A 162 -11.55 -9.47 1.34
CA GLN A 162 -11.60 -9.45 2.79
C GLN A 162 -10.95 -10.73 3.30
N ARG A 163 -10.04 -10.61 4.25
CA ARG A 163 -9.44 -11.74 4.95
C ARG A 163 -9.79 -11.64 6.41
N GLU A 164 -10.27 -12.75 6.96
CA GLU A 164 -10.53 -12.91 8.38
C GLU A 164 -9.62 -14.01 8.90
N ALA A 165 -9.05 -13.82 10.08
CA ALA A 165 -8.22 -14.80 10.75
C ALA A 165 -8.72 -15.00 12.19
N TRP A 166 -8.88 -16.27 12.58
CA TRP A 166 -9.15 -16.69 13.95
C TRP A 166 -7.95 -17.46 14.49
N LEU A 167 -7.28 -16.88 15.48
CA LEU A 167 -6.06 -17.40 16.09
C LEU A 167 -6.43 -18.09 17.40
N ARG A 168 -5.99 -19.34 17.58
CA ARG A 168 -6.13 -20.05 18.86
C ARG A 168 -4.89 -19.85 19.72
N GLU A 169 -3.73 -19.94 19.08
CA GLU A 169 -2.39 -19.81 19.66
C GLU A 169 -1.51 -19.06 18.65
N PRO A 170 -0.33 -18.56 19.05
CA PRO A 170 0.62 -17.96 18.12
C PRO A 170 0.89 -18.90 16.93
N ALA A 171 0.79 -18.37 15.72
CA ALA A 171 0.94 -19.06 14.44
C ALA A 171 -0.05 -20.21 14.18
N VAL A 172 -1.13 -20.33 14.96
CA VAL A 172 -2.10 -21.43 14.85
C VAL A 172 -3.52 -20.90 14.79
N GLY A 173 -4.24 -21.24 13.72
CA GLY A 173 -5.57 -20.70 13.50
C GLY A 173 -6.21 -21.11 12.19
N THR A 174 -7.18 -20.32 11.75
CA THR A 174 -7.86 -20.49 10.46
C THR A 174 -8.03 -19.13 9.83
N THR A 175 -7.87 -19.07 8.51
CA THR A 175 -8.20 -17.89 7.70
C THR A 175 -9.36 -18.19 6.79
N ARG A 176 -10.21 -17.20 6.58
CA ARG A 176 -11.22 -17.15 5.53
C ARG A 176 -10.92 -15.95 4.65
N THR A 177 -10.82 -16.16 3.34
CA THR A 177 -10.64 -15.10 2.35
C THR A 177 -11.85 -15.04 1.45
N VAL A 178 -12.55 -13.91 1.47
CA VAL A 178 -13.76 -13.62 0.70
C VAL A 178 -13.42 -12.60 -0.39
N PRO A 179 -13.51 -12.97 -1.68
CA PRO A 179 -13.32 -12.00 -2.76
C PRO A 179 -14.40 -10.92 -2.71
N GLN A 180 -14.02 -9.67 -2.89
CA GLN A 180 -14.92 -8.51 -2.88
C GLN A 180 -15.28 -8.08 -4.32
N PRO A 181 -16.31 -7.23 -4.49
CA PRO A 181 -16.55 -6.57 -5.76
C PRO A 181 -15.32 -5.80 -6.26
N PRO A 182 -15.11 -5.72 -7.58
CA PRO A 182 -14.01 -4.97 -8.15
C PRO A 182 -14.14 -3.47 -7.88
N GLU A 183 -13.02 -2.83 -7.61
CA GLU A 183 -12.90 -1.38 -7.50
C GLU A 183 -12.37 -0.81 -8.83
N PHE A 184 -12.88 0.36 -9.22
CA PHE A 184 -12.50 1.04 -10.47
C PHE A 184 -12.08 2.47 -10.16
N GLY A 185 -10.97 2.92 -10.75
CA GLY A 185 -10.45 4.28 -10.55
C GLY A 185 -11.37 5.34 -11.15
N SER A 186 -12.13 4.97 -12.19
CA SER A 186 -13.08 5.87 -12.84
C SER A 186 -14.34 5.17 -13.36
N THR A 187 -15.36 5.96 -13.67
CA THR A 187 -16.55 5.47 -14.39
C THR A 187 -16.20 4.95 -15.79
N ALA A 188 -15.16 5.50 -16.42
CA ALA A 188 -14.68 5.04 -17.72
C ALA A 188 -14.13 3.62 -17.64
N ASP A 189 -13.30 3.32 -16.65
CA ASP A 189 -12.74 1.98 -16.41
C ASP A 189 -13.83 0.96 -16.16
N ARG A 190 -14.77 1.31 -15.26
CA ARG A 190 -15.92 0.46 -14.98
C ARG A 190 -16.71 0.15 -16.24
N ASN A 191 -16.99 1.16 -17.08
CA ASN A 191 -17.75 0.98 -18.30
C ASN A 191 -16.99 0.19 -19.36
N PHE A 192 -15.67 0.38 -19.46
CA PHE A 192 -14.79 -0.40 -20.32
C PHE A 192 -14.82 -1.87 -19.93
N TRP A 193 -14.56 -2.17 -18.66
CA TRP A 193 -14.58 -3.53 -18.14
C TRP A 193 -15.98 -4.14 -18.26
N LYS A 194 -17.06 -3.38 -18.04
CA LYS A 194 -18.44 -3.83 -18.26
C LYS A 194 -18.73 -4.23 -19.71
N ARG A 195 -18.15 -3.52 -20.69
CA ARG A 195 -18.31 -3.83 -22.12
C ARG A 195 -17.47 -5.03 -22.55
N GLN A 196 -16.26 -5.17 -21.99
CA GLN A 196 -15.40 -6.32 -22.26
C GLN A 196 -15.83 -7.58 -21.50
N SER A 197 -16.52 -7.42 -20.38
CA SER A 197 -16.86 -8.51 -19.49
C SER A 197 -18.00 -9.38 -20.05
N GLY A 198 -17.63 -10.40 -20.83
CA GLY A 198 -18.19 -11.74 -20.64
C GLY A 198 -17.65 -12.39 -19.35
N TRP A 199 -17.48 -11.61 -18.28
CA TRP A 199 -16.67 -11.95 -17.12
C TRP A 199 -17.40 -12.92 -16.19
N THR A 200 -16.84 -14.12 -16.05
CA THR A 200 -17.36 -15.21 -15.20
C THR A 200 -16.37 -15.58 -14.11
N GLY A 201 -15.74 -14.57 -13.49
CA GLY A 201 -14.78 -14.81 -12.40
C GLY A 201 -15.47 -15.45 -11.21
N HIS A 202 -15.20 -16.73 -10.95
CA HIS A 202 -15.70 -17.40 -9.75
C HIS A 202 -15.06 -16.77 -8.51
N ARG A 203 -15.88 -16.05 -7.74
CA ARG A 203 -15.52 -15.55 -6.41
C ARG A 203 -15.73 -16.67 -5.40
N ARG A 204 -14.76 -17.58 -5.29
CA ARG A 204 -14.82 -18.65 -4.30
C ARG A 204 -14.20 -18.18 -3.00
N THR A 205 -15.00 -18.16 -1.94
CA THR A 205 -14.48 -18.06 -0.57
C THR A 205 -13.53 -19.23 -0.32
N SER A 206 -12.34 -18.93 0.15
CA SER A 206 -11.33 -19.94 0.48
C SER A 206 -11.05 -19.94 1.97
N GLU A 207 -10.93 -21.12 2.55
CA GLU A 207 -10.53 -21.32 3.92
C GLU A 207 -9.23 -22.09 3.98
N LYS A 208 -8.32 -21.66 4.86
CA LYS A 208 -7.01 -22.30 5.05
C LYS A 208 -6.67 -22.31 6.52
N ARG A 209 -6.06 -23.41 6.98
CA ARG A 209 -5.46 -23.46 8.32
C ARG A 209 -4.22 -22.58 8.35
N ILE A 210 -4.05 -21.85 9.44
CA ILE A 210 -2.79 -21.21 9.81
C ILE A 210 -2.02 -22.23 10.62
N GLY A 211 -0.81 -22.54 10.18
CA GLY A 211 0.21 -23.24 10.95
C GLY A 211 1.53 -22.47 10.94
N PRO A 212 2.55 -22.96 11.68
CA PRO A 212 3.82 -22.27 11.88
C PRO A 212 4.52 -21.76 10.61
N ASN A 213 4.34 -22.48 9.49
CA ASN A 213 4.94 -22.13 8.18
C ASN A 213 4.07 -21.19 7.33
N SER A 214 2.97 -20.65 7.87
CA SER A 214 2.01 -19.82 7.11
C SER A 214 2.39 -18.35 7.07
N VAL A 215 3.33 -17.92 7.92
CA VAL A 215 3.88 -16.56 7.89
C VAL A 215 4.88 -16.48 6.72
N HIS A 216 4.42 -15.99 5.58
CA HIS A 216 5.13 -16.14 4.30
C HIS A 216 6.42 -15.28 4.18
N LEU A 217 6.65 -14.32 5.09
CA LEU A 217 7.77 -13.37 4.98
C LEU A 217 8.60 -13.26 6.25
N ALA A 218 7.97 -13.29 7.43
CA ALA A 218 8.69 -13.51 8.68
C ALA A 218 8.94 -15.00 8.88
N ARG A 219 10.14 -15.35 9.37
CA ARG A 219 10.55 -16.75 9.62
C ARG A 219 9.83 -17.42 10.79
N CYS A 220 9.32 -16.61 11.70
CA CYS A 220 8.61 -17.06 12.89
C CYS A 220 7.67 -15.97 13.41
N VAL A 221 6.82 -16.34 14.35
CA VAL A 221 6.09 -15.40 15.20
C VAL A 221 6.97 -15.09 16.43
N PRO A 222 7.31 -13.82 16.69
CA PRO A 222 8.08 -13.47 17.87
C PRO A 222 7.19 -13.52 19.12
N GLU A 223 7.39 -14.55 19.95
CA GLU A 223 6.70 -14.68 21.25
C GLU A 223 7.17 -13.66 22.29
N ARG A 224 8.33 -13.03 22.05
CA ARG A 224 8.99 -12.08 22.94
C ARG A 224 9.77 -11.04 22.14
N ALA A 225 9.92 -9.83 22.68
CA ALA A 225 10.56 -8.71 22.01
C ALA A 225 11.93 -9.06 21.40
N GLU A 226 12.80 -9.77 22.12
CA GLU A 226 14.18 -10.02 21.67
C GLU A 226 14.27 -10.96 20.46
N ARG A 227 13.16 -11.62 20.08
CA ARG A 227 13.07 -12.50 18.90
C ARG A 227 12.69 -11.75 17.63
N VAL A 228 12.23 -10.50 17.72
CA VAL A 228 11.68 -9.76 16.56
C VAL A 228 12.69 -9.66 15.43
N ALA A 229 13.93 -9.24 15.70
CA ALA A 229 14.96 -9.11 14.66
C ALA A 229 15.32 -10.45 13.98
N GLU A 230 15.27 -11.56 14.73
CA GLU A 230 15.49 -12.91 14.20
C GLU A 230 14.31 -13.36 13.32
N CYS A 231 13.07 -13.16 13.79
CA CYS A 231 11.88 -13.53 13.02
C CYS A 231 11.72 -12.70 11.75
N LEU A 232 12.11 -11.42 11.76
CA LEU A 232 12.16 -10.56 10.57
C LEU A 232 13.36 -10.85 9.65
N ASN A 233 14.27 -11.76 10.05
CA ASN A 233 15.50 -12.10 9.33
C ASN A 233 16.34 -10.88 8.91
N VAL A 234 16.51 -9.90 9.81
CA VAL A 234 17.14 -8.61 9.48
C VAL A 234 18.55 -8.75 8.88
N ARG A 235 19.28 -9.82 9.20
CA ARG A 235 20.63 -10.08 8.65
C ARG A 235 20.63 -10.68 7.25
N GLY A 236 19.54 -11.34 6.85
CA GLY A 236 19.46 -12.05 5.57
C GLY A 236 18.44 -11.45 4.59
N ASN A 237 17.59 -10.54 5.06
CA ASN A 237 16.61 -9.82 4.26
C ASN A 237 17.14 -8.42 3.95
N ASP A 238 16.78 -7.87 2.79
CA ASP A 238 16.96 -6.45 2.54
C ASP A 238 15.94 -5.60 3.32
N SER A 239 16.10 -4.27 3.31
CA SER A 239 15.21 -3.37 4.03
C SER A 239 13.74 -3.50 3.62
N ARG A 240 13.45 -3.80 2.35
CA ARG A 240 12.09 -3.97 1.84
C ARG A 240 11.48 -5.27 2.34
N ASP A 241 12.25 -6.35 2.33
CA ASP A 241 11.82 -7.63 2.87
C ASP A 241 11.58 -7.55 4.38
N VAL A 242 12.42 -6.84 5.15
CA VAL A 242 12.16 -6.55 6.57
C VAL A 242 10.85 -5.78 6.75
N PHE A 243 10.64 -4.73 5.95
CA PHE A 243 9.44 -3.89 5.98
C PHE A 243 8.15 -4.69 5.71
N ARG A 244 8.16 -5.55 4.68
CA ARG A 244 7.04 -6.43 4.34
C ARG A 244 6.87 -7.59 5.32
N SER A 245 7.94 -8.03 5.97
CA SER A 245 7.87 -9.03 7.04
C SER A 245 7.11 -8.49 8.26
N ALA A 246 7.23 -7.19 8.56
CA ALA A 246 6.41 -6.54 9.58
C ALA A 246 4.91 -6.59 9.24
N VAL A 247 4.52 -6.26 7.99
CA VAL A 247 3.12 -6.41 7.52
C VAL A 247 2.64 -7.85 7.69
N SER A 248 3.48 -8.81 7.31
CA SER A 248 3.17 -10.23 7.40
C SER A 248 2.88 -10.67 8.84
N LEU A 249 3.66 -10.19 9.82
CA LEU A 249 3.39 -10.45 11.25
C LEU A 249 2.03 -9.90 11.66
N PHE A 250 1.73 -8.64 11.36
CA PHE A 250 0.46 -8.00 11.73
C PHE A 250 -0.78 -8.63 11.06
N LYS A 251 -0.63 -9.28 9.91
CA LYS A 251 -1.70 -10.06 9.25
C LYS A 251 -1.98 -11.39 9.94
N HIS A 252 -1.01 -11.95 10.63
CA HIS A 252 -1.09 -13.30 11.18
C HIS A 252 -1.21 -13.33 12.69
N GLU A 253 -0.83 -12.26 13.40
CA GLU A 253 -0.69 -12.28 14.85
C GLU A 253 -1.20 -11.03 15.55
N LEU A 254 -1.70 -11.22 16.77
CA LEU A 254 -1.96 -10.17 17.75
C LEU A 254 -0.67 -9.89 18.54
N LEU A 255 0.20 -9.06 17.98
CA LEU A 255 1.52 -8.81 18.56
C LEU A 255 1.41 -8.07 19.91
N PRO A 256 1.98 -8.57 21.01
CA PRO A 256 2.00 -7.87 22.29
C PRO A 256 2.75 -6.53 22.24
N ARG A 257 2.51 -5.64 23.22
CA ARG A 257 3.11 -4.29 23.27
C ARG A 257 4.64 -4.28 23.15
N ASP A 258 5.33 -5.14 23.88
CA ASP A 258 6.80 -5.24 23.88
C ASP A 258 7.34 -5.68 22.51
N VAL A 259 6.65 -6.62 21.85
CA VAL A 259 6.95 -7.06 20.50
C VAL A 259 6.74 -5.94 19.48
N ARG A 260 5.64 -5.17 19.59
CA ARG A 260 5.39 -4.00 18.73
C ARG A 260 6.44 -2.92 18.93
N ALA A 261 6.84 -2.65 20.18
CA ALA A 261 7.91 -1.71 20.49
C ALA A 261 9.23 -2.15 19.84
N GLU A 262 9.63 -3.41 20.00
CA GLU A 262 10.88 -3.88 19.38
C GLU A 262 10.81 -3.92 17.86
N LEU A 263 9.65 -4.16 17.27
CA LEU A 263 9.43 -4.02 15.83
C LEU A 263 9.71 -2.59 15.37
N LEU A 264 9.22 -1.57 16.08
CA LEU A 264 9.55 -0.17 15.76
C LEU A 264 11.04 0.11 15.92
N ARG A 265 11.71 -0.44 16.95
CA ARG A 265 13.17 -0.30 17.11
C ARG A 265 13.95 -0.97 15.97
N VAL A 266 13.48 -2.10 15.46
CA VAL A 266 14.05 -2.75 14.27
C VAL A 266 13.86 -1.87 13.03
N LEU A 267 12.66 -1.32 12.81
CA LEU A 267 12.40 -0.40 11.71
C LEU A 267 13.28 0.87 11.81
N ALA A 268 13.47 1.41 13.01
CA ALA A 268 14.33 2.58 13.27
C ALA A 268 15.79 2.38 12.87
N ARG A 269 16.26 1.12 12.90
CA ARG A 269 17.62 0.71 12.50
C ARG A 269 17.68 0.16 11.07
N THR A 270 16.56 0.05 10.39
CA THR A 270 16.50 -0.51 9.04
C THR A 270 16.92 0.56 8.01
N PRO A 271 17.93 0.31 7.16
CA PRO A 271 18.39 1.29 6.18
C PRO A 271 17.27 1.78 5.26
N GLY A 272 17.26 3.08 4.95
CA GLY A 272 16.28 3.69 4.05
C GLY A 272 14.90 3.95 4.66
N VAL A 273 14.62 3.48 5.88
CA VAL A 273 13.37 3.78 6.59
C VAL A 273 13.35 5.25 7.03
N ARG A 274 12.22 5.91 6.80
CA ARG A 274 11.96 7.31 7.16
C ARG A 274 10.67 7.42 7.98
N PHE A 275 10.60 8.43 8.82
CA PHE A 275 9.36 8.83 9.48
C PHE A 275 8.63 9.81 8.56
N ARG A 276 7.35 9.56 8.27
CA ARG A 276 6.57 10.31 7.28
C ARG A 276 5.42 11.13 7.90
N GLY A 277 5.49 11.36 9.21
CA GLY A 277 4.56 12.24 9.92
C GLY A 277 3.38 11.50 10.53
N GLU A 278 2.44 12.29 11.04
CA GLU A 278 1.17 11.81 11.57
C GLU A 278 0.06 12.00 10.51
N SER A 279 -0.98 11.18 10.59
CA SER A 279 -2.14 11.19 9.70
C SER A 279 -3.34 10.55 10.41
N GLU A 280 -4.43 10.35 9.69
CA GLU A 280 -5.61 9.64 10.17
C GLU A 280 -6.02 8.54 9.18
N VAL A 281 -6.30 7.35 9.69
CA VAL A 281 -6.88 6.25 8.91
C VAL A 281 -8.16 5.79 9.59
N ARG A 282 -9.31 6.08 8.95
CA ARG A 282 -10.64 5.68 9.42
C ARG A 282 -10.94 6.08 10.87
N GLY A 283 -10.64 7.34 11.23
CA GLY A 283 -10.86 7.85 12.59
C GLY A 283 -9.78 7.46 13.61
N HIS A 284 -8.76 6.69 13.21
CA HIS A 284 -7.60 6.40 14.06
C HIS A 284 -6.45 7.34 13.72
N GLN A 285 -5.95 8.03 14.74
CA GLN A 285 -4.69 8.76 14.63
C GLN A 285 -3.55 7.78 14.42
N VAL A 286 -2.76 8.01 13.37
CA VAL A 286 -1.64 7.15 12.99
C VAL A 286 -0.36 7.96 12.79
N PHE A 287 0.79 7.30 12.93
CA PHE A 287 2.05 7.78 12.37
C PHE A 287 2.52 6.88 11.23
N ALA A 288 3.19 7.49 10.27
CA ALA A 288 3.62 6.87 9.05
C ALA A 288 5.12 6.57 9.07
N VAL A 289 5.48 5.36 8.66
CA VAL A 289 6.86 4.92 8.47
C VAL A 289 6.99 4.49 7.03
N GLY A 290 7.90 5.11 6.28
CA GLY A 290 8.01 4.92 4.84
C GLY A 290 9.36 4.35 4.41
N LEU A 291 9.35 3.63 3.30
CA LEU A 291 10.53 3.12 2.63
C LEU A 291 10.38 3.36 1.11
N THR A 292 11.34 4.07 0.53
CA THR A 292 11.46 4.17 -0.92
C THR A 292 12.47 3.13 -1.39
N SER A 293 12.09 2.32 -2.38
CA SER A 293 12.96 1.28 -2.95
C SER A 293 12.96 1.35 -4.48
N SER A 294 14.13 1.21 -5.09
CA SER A 294 14.26 1.10 -6.54
C SER A 294 13.78 -0.29 -6.98
N ALA A 295 12.69 -0.38 -7.75
CA ALA A 295 12.26 -1.63 -8.36
C ALA A 295 12.59 -1.64 -9.86
N SER A 296 12.57 -2.82 -10.48
CA SER A 296 12.80 -3.01 -11.92
C SER A 296 11.78 -2.28 -12.81
N VAL A 297 10.65 -1.85 -12.25
CA VAL A 297 9.53 -1.18 -12.95
C VAL A 297 9.31 0.24 -12.40
N GLY A 298 10.36 0.87 -11.89
CA GLY A 298 10.34 2.22 -11.30
C GLY A 298 10.48 2.21 -9.78
N GLU A 299 10.54 3.40 -9.19
CA GLU A 299 10.62 3.55 -7.74
C GLU A 299 9.28 3.23 -7.08
N VAL A 300 9.34 2.38 -6.06
CA VAL A 300 8.19 1.99 -5.26
C VAL A 300 8.35 2.60 -3.89
N PHE A 301 7.31 3.31 -3.46
CA PHE A 301 7.18 3.84 -2.11
C PHE A 301 6.21 2.97 -1.32
N GLU A 302 6.68 2.43 -0.19
CA GLU A 302 5.88 1.63 0.72
C GLU A 302 5.75 2.36 2.05
N VAL A 303 4.54 2.36 2.63
CA VAL A 303 4.27 3.04 3.91
C VAL A 303 3.50 2.13 4.86
N LEU A 304 3.93 2.11 6.12
CA LEU A 304 3.25 1.50 7.25
C LEU A 304 2.62 2.60 8.10
N LEU A 305 1.33 2.47 8.37
CA LEU A 305 0.54 3.43 9.14
C LEU A 305 0.18 2.79 10.47
N PHE A 306 0.87 3.17 11.53
CA PHE A 306 0.70 2.61 12.87
C PHE A 306 -0.19 3.50 13.71
N ASP A 307 -1.10 2.90 14.48
CA ASP A 307 -1.87 3.58 15.52
C ASP A 307 -0.94 4.33 16.48
N SER A 308 -1.18 5.63 16.66
CA SER A 308 -0.24 6.50 17.37
C SER A 308 -0.08 6.20 18.84
N ALA A 309 -1.08 5.58 19.48
CA ALA A 309 -1.03 5.23 20.90
C ALA A 309 -0.47 3.82 21.10
N THR A 310 -0.91 2.85 20.29
CA THR A 310 -0.68 1.43 20.56
C THR A 310 0.41 0.80 19.70
N GLY A 311 0.80 1.45 18.59
CA GLY A 311 1.76 0.91 17.63
C GLY A 311 1.20 -0.27 16.83
N VAL A 312 -0.11 -0.46 16.82
CA VAL A 312 -0.78 -1.49 16.01
C VAL A 312 -0.84 -1.01 14.56
N LEU A 313 -0.45 -1.85 13.60
CA LEU A 313 -0.52 -1.49 12.18
C LEU A 313 -1.97 -1.36 11.72
N ARG A 314 -2.36 -0.18 11.22
CA ARG A 314 -3.72 0.11 10.72
C ARG A 314 -3.80 0.02 9.20
N SER A 315 -2.72 0.35 8.51
CA SER A 315 -2.67 0.23 7.06
C SER A 315 -1.25 0.02 6.55
N PHE A 316 -1.15 -0.64 5.42
CA PHE A 316 0.04 -0.70 4.58
C PHE A 316 -0.35 -0.27 3.17
N GLU A 317 0.44 0.60 2.56
CA GLU A 317 0.21 1.06 1.19
C GLU A 317 1.49 0.93 0.38
N SER A 318 1.35 0.55 -0.89
CA SER A 318 2.44 0.49 -1.86
C SER A 318 2.07 1.33 -3.07
N LEU A 319 2.94 2.26 -3.44
CA LEU A 319 2.74 3.25 -4.49
C LEU A 319 3.83 3.14 -5.54
N ASN A 320 3.47 3.35 -6.79
CA ASN A 320 4.44 3.59 -7.86
C ASN A 320 4.69 5.10 -7.96
N LEU A 321 5.89 5.57 -7.60
CA LEU A 321 6.20 6.99 -7.59
C LEU A 321 6.21 7.60 -9.00
N GLY A 322 6.61 6.83 -10.01
CA GLY A 322 6.60 7.30 -11.41
C GLY A 322 5.20 7.57 -11.97
N ARG A 323 4.16 6.99 -11.36
CA ARG A 323 2.76 7.19 -11.76
C ARG A 323 1.91 7.92 -10.73
N GLY A 324 2.40 8.06 -9.49
CA GLY A 324 1.61 8.59 -8.37
C GLY A 324 0.43 7.70 -7.98
N GLU A 325 0.47 6.42 -8.31
CA GLU A 325 -0.67 5.50 -8.18
C GLU A 325 -0.44 4.44 -7.09
N LEU A 326 -1.51 4.12 -6.37
CA LEU A 326 -1.56 3.00 -5.45
C LEU A 326 -1.51 1.69 -6.24
N THR A 327 -0.58 0.81 -5.87
CA THR A 327 -0.34 -0.50 -6.52
C THR A 327 -0.76 -1.69 -5.64
N GLY A 328 -1.08 -1.42 -4.38
CA GLY A 328 -1.69 -2.36 -3.46
C GLY A 328 -1.78 -1.80 -2.06
N TYR A 329 -2.73 -2.32 -1.28
CA TYR A 329 -2.88 -1.94 0.13
C TYR A 329 -3.32 -3.13 0.98
N VAL A 330 -3.11 -2.98 2.29
CA VAL A 330 -3.77 -3.77 3.33
C VAL A 330 -4.31 -2.80 4.37
N VAL A 331 -5.61 -2.84 4.62
CA VAL A 331 -6.26 -2.12 5.72
C VAL A 331 -6.60 -3.13 6.81
N PHE A 332 -6.19 -2.83 8.03
CA PHE A 332 -6.55 -3.63 9.20
C PHE A 332 -7.79 -3.02 9.84
N GLU A 333 -8.93 -3.59 9.47
CA GLU A 333 -10.24 -3.08 9.89
C GLU A 333 -10.53 -3.45 11.34
N GLU A 334 -10.03 -4.60 11.79
CA GLU A 334 -10.30 -5.09 13.14
C GLU A 334 -9.15 -5.90 13.71
N TYR A 335 -8.87 -5.63 14.98
CA TYR A 335 -8.06 -6.45 15.87
C TYR A 335 -8.84 -6.65 17.16
N GLY A 336 -9.03 -7.90 17.57
CA GLY A 336 -9.81 -8.18 18.76
C GLY A 336 -9.68 -9.61 19.23
N ARG A 337 -10.55 -9.96 20.18
CA ARG A 337 -10.78 -11.34 20.59
C ARG A 337 -12.27 -11.65 20.50
N THR A 338 -12.60 -12.91 20.22
CA THR A 338 -13.97 -13.38 20.02
C THR A 338 -14.16 -14.80 20.52
N ASN A 339 -15.38 -15.15 20.94
CA ASN A 339 -15.78 -16.51 21.31
C ASN A 339 -16.41 -17.29 20.15
N THR A 340 -16.62 -16.65 18.99
CA THR A 340 -17.24 -17.28 17.83
C THR A 340 -16.21 -17.51 16.73
N ARG A 341 -16.13 -18.76 16.25
CA ARG A 341 -15.59 -19.01 14.90
C ARG A 341 -16.69 -18.65 13.90
N GLY A 342 -16.32 -17.82 12.92
CA GLY A 342 -17.25 -17.31 11.90
C GLY A 342 -17.60 -18.31 10.83
#